data_AF-A0A386C8P7-F1
#
_entry.id   AF-A0A386C8P7-F1
#
_cell.length_a   1.000
_cell.length_b   1.000
_cell.length_c   1.000
_cell.angle_alpha   90.00
_cell.angle_beta   90.00
_cell.angle_gamma   90.00
#
_symmetry.space_group_name_H-M   'P 1'
#
loop_
_entity.id
_entity.type
_entity.pdbx_description
1 polymer ?
#
loop_
_entity_poly.entity_id
_entity_poly.type
_entity_poly.pdbx_seq_one_letter_code
_entity_poly.pdbx_strand_id
1 'polypeptide(L)'
;MPIGRIEAAARTLSTQVARLDETARRKREPVTGQTSGPPVVLVVGTLDTKGTELRFIRDIIAESGLRTRLVDVSTSGKNATCDVSAQEIALNHGRAGSAVFGPDRGAAVTAMADAFVNSDQAT
;
A
#
# COMPACT_ATOMS: atom_id res chain seq x y z
N MET A 1 22.92 -23.01 16.16
CA MET A 1 22.95 -21.80 15.32
C MET A 1 21.52 -21.44 14.90
N PRO A 2 21.02 -20.21 15.13
CA PRO A 2 19.58 -19.90 15.12
C PRO A 2 18.96 -19.60 13.74
N ILE A 3 19.80 -19.43 12.71
CA ILE A 3 19.38 -18.96 11.37
C ILE A 3 18.44 -19.96 10.65
N GLY A 4 18.72 -21.27 10.73
CA GLY A 4 17.91 -22.28 10.04
C GLY A 4 16.46 -22.41 10.53
N ARG A 5 16.12 -21.87 11.71
CA ARG A 5 14.75 -21.88 12.24
C ARG A 5 13.92 -20.68 11.74
N ILE A 6 14.59 -19.59 11.36
CA ILE A 6 13.97 -18.37 10.83
C ILE A 6 13.59 -18.58 9.36
N GLU A 7 14.46 -19.23 8.58
CA GLU A 7 14.17 -19.57 7.17
C GLU A 7 12.99 -20.54 7.03
N ALA A 8 12.84 -21.50 7.96
CA ALA A 8 11.73 -22.46 7.95
C ALA A 8 10.36 -21.86 8.35
N ALA A 9 10.35 -20.75 9.10
CA ALA A 9 9.12 -20.08 9.55
C ALA A 9 8.63 -18.99 8.59
N ALA A 10 9.50 -18.51 7.69
CA ALA A 10 9.15 -17.57 6.64
C ALA A 10 8.41 -18.30 5.52
N ARG A 11 7.11 -18.54 5.73
CA ARG A 11 6.21 -19.04 4.68
C ARG A 11 5.98 -17.93 3.64
N THR A 12 6.81 -17.87 2.60
CA THR A 12 6.60 -16.97 1.46
C THR A 12 5.39 -17.44 0.65
N LEU A 13 4.20 -16.88 0.92
CA LEU A 13 3.00 -17.06 0.10
C LEU A 13 3.08 -16.17 -1.16
N SER A 14 4.09 -16.37 -2.02
CA SER A 14 4.22 -15.63 -3.29
C SER A 14 4.13 -16.52 -4.54
N THR A 15 3.56 -17.73 -4.43
CA THR A 15 3.38 -18.65 -5.57
C THR A 15 2.25 -18.29 -6.54
N GLN A 16 1.83 -17.02 -6.62
CA GLN A 16 0.75 -16.60 -7.53
C GLN A 16 1.03 -15.33 -8.34
N VAL A 17 2.27 -14.86 -8.43
CA VAL A 17 2.58 -13.66 -9.25
C VAL A 17 2.75 -13.99 -10.74
N ALA A 18 2.97 -15.26 -11.12
CA ALA A 18 3.34 -15.63 -12.50
C ALA A 18 2.17 -15.97 -13.47
N ARG A 19 0.91 -15.61 -13.16
CA ARG A 19 -0.24 -15.89 -14.07
C ARG A 19 -1.16 -14.68 -14.34
N LEU A 20 -0.71 -13.47 -14.05
CA LEU A 20 -1.53 -12.27 -14.27
C LEU A 20 -1.43 -11.70 -15.69
N ASP A 21 -0.54 -12.23 -16.53
CA ASP A 21 -0.14 -11.53 -17.76
C ASP A 21 -1.10 -11.63 -18.96
N GLU A 22 -2.12 -12.50 -18.96
CA GLU A 22 -2.95 -12.65 -20.18
C GLU A 22 -4.47 -12.58 -19.96
N THR A 23 -4.99 -13.01 -18.80
CA THR A 23 -6.44 -13.07 -18.55
C THR A 23 -7.02 -11.76 -17.99
N ALA A 24 -6.22 -10.93 -17.32
CA ALA A 24 -6.70 -9.71 -16.67
C ALA A 24 -7.00 -8.56 -17.65
N ARG A 25 -6.43 -8.59 -18.86
CA ARG A 25 -6.61 -7.53 -19.88
C ARG A 25 -8.05 -7.44 -20.39
N ARG A 26 -8.84 -8.52 -20.31
CA ARG A 26 -10.12 -8.65 -21.04
C ARG A 26 -11.38 -8.40 -20.21
N LYS A 27 -11.27 -8.09 -18.91
CA LYS A 27 -12.44 -7.89 -18.04
C LYS A 27 -12.29 -6.67 -17.12
N ARG A 28 -11.97 -5.49 -17.67
CA ARG A 28 -12.29 -4.24 -16.99
C ARG A 28 -13.67 -3.80 -17.44
N GLU A 29 -14.68 -4.26 -16.72
CA GLU A 29 -15.98 -3.61 -16.72
C GLU A 29 -15.76 -2.18 -16.19
N PRO A 30 -16.29 -1.14 -16.85
CA PRO A 30 -16.03 0.23 -16.44
C PRO A 30 -16.63 0.41 -15.04
N VAL A 31 -15.76 0.62 -14.04
CA VAL A 31 -16.19 1.03 -12.70
C VAL A 31 -16.89 2.37 -12.87
N THR A 32 -18.21 2.36 -12.73
CA THR A 32 -19.06 3.56 -12.71
C THR A 32 -18.86 4.27 -11.37
N GLY A 33 -17.73 4.93 -11.21
CA GLY A 33 -17.43 5.88 -10.16
C GLY A 33 -16.61 6.98 -10.80
N GLN A 34 -17.18 8.18 -10.90
CA GLN A 34 -16.52 9.30 -11.55
C GLN A 34 -15.35 9.79 -10.70
N THR A 35 -14.16 9.21 -10.89
CA THR A 35 -12.92 9.89 -10.52
C THR A 35 -12.57 10.84 -11.65
N SER A 36 -12.68 12.15 -11.38
CA SER A 36 -12.37 13.17 -12.37
C SER A 36 -10.85 13.32 -12.47
N GLY A 37 -10.26 12.58 -13.40
CA GLY A 37 -8.83 12.63 -13.67
C GLY A 37 -8.40 11.47 -14.56
N PRO A 38 -7.22 11.54 -15.19
CA PRO A 38 -6.72 10.39 -15.92
C PRO A 38 -6.46 9.23 -14.93
N PRO A 39 -6.27 7.98 -15.40
CA PRO A 39 -5.93 6.86 -14.53
C PRO A 39 -4.58 7.07 -13.82
N VAL A 40 -4.44 6.55 -12.60
CA VAL A 40 -3.21 6.60 -11.80
C VAL A 40 -2.94 5.21 -11.21
N VAL A 41 -1.66 4.82 -11.13
CA VAL A 41 -1.21 3.60 -10.44
C VAL A 41 -0.79 3.97 -9.02
N LEU A 42 -1.35 3.30 -8.02
CA LEU A 42 -0.92 3.48 -6.62
C LEU A 42 0.08 2.38 -6.26
N VAL A 43 1.26 2.78 -5.79
CA VAL A 43 2.24 1.90 -5.15
C VAL A 43 2.09 2.09 -3.65
N VAL A 44 1.44 1.14 -3.00
CA VAL A 44 1.06 1.23 -1.58
C VAL A 44 1.92 0.27 -0.76
N GLY A 45 2.45 0.74 0.36
CA GLY A 45 3.16 -0.13 1.30
C GLY A 45 3.71 0.62 2.51
N THR A 46 4.41 -0.12 3.37
CA THR A 46 5.00 0.43 4.61
C THR A 46 6.39 1.00 4.32
N LEU A 47 6.49 2.32 4.12
CA LEU A 47 7.75 2.97 3.73
C LEU A 47 8.81 2.97 4.82
N ASP A 48 8.42 2.88 6.09
CA ASP A 48 9.34 2.80 7.23
C ASP A 48 10.26 1.56 7.21
N THR A 49 9.86 0.52 6.47
CA THR A 49 10.58 -0.75 6.37
C THR A 49 10.91 -1.14 4.93
N LYS A 50 10.11 -0.71 3.95
CA LYS A 50 10.22 -1.08 2.52
C LYS A 50 10.39 0.10 1.59
N GLY A 51 10.87 1.23 2.10
CA GLY A 51 10.92 2.47 1.35
C GLY A 51 11.81 2.41 0.11
N THR A 52 12.89 1.64 0.12
CA THR A 52 13.77 1.50 -1.06
C THR A 52 13.09 0.67 -2.15
N GLU A 53 12.49 -0.45 -1.79
CA GLU A 53 11.83 -1.37 -2.70
C GLU A 53 10.57 -0.73 -3.33
N LEU A 54 9.78 -0.02 -2.54
CA LEU A 54 8.57 0.65 -3.03
C LEU A 54 8.90 1.80 -4.00
N ARG A 55 9.99 2.54 -3.77
CA ARG A 55 10.46 3.58 -4.70
C ARG A 55 10.98 2.97 -6.01
N PHE A 56 11.73 1.88 -5.91
CA PHE A 56 12.18 1.14 -7.08
C PHE A 56 11.00 0.66 -7.95
N ILE A 57 9.96 0.09 -7.33
CA ILE A 57 8.74 -0.33 -8.04
C ILE A 57 8.03 0.87 -8.68
N ARG A 58 7.87 1.98 -7.95
CA ARG A 58 7.30 3.23 -8.47
C ARG A 58 8.06 3.71 -9.70
N ASP A 59 9.38 3.71 -9.66
CA ASP A 59 10.23 4.23 -10.74
C ASP A 59 10.09 3.38 -12.01
N ILE A 60 10.08 2.05 -11.89
CA ILE A 60 9.81 1.15 -13.03
C ILE A 60 8.45 1.45 -13.68
N ILE A 61 7.40 1.66 -12.87
CA ILE A 61 6.06 1.97 -13.39
C ILE A 61 6.05 3.35 -14.05
N ALA A 62 6.69 4.35 -13.44
CA ALA A 62 6.79 5.69 -14.00
C ALA A 62 7.55 5.71 -15.34
N GLU A 63 8.65 4.94 -15.45
CA GLU A 63 9.42 4.76 -16.68
C GLU A 63 8.60 4.13 -17.81
N SER A 64 7.54 3.38 -17.49
CA SER A 64 6.58 2.85 -18.47
C SER A 64 5.58 3.90 -19.00
N GLY A 65 5.68 5.15 -18.57
CA GLY A 65 4.80 6.25 -18.98
C GLY A 65 3.47 6.31 -18.21
N LEU A 66 3.33 5.52 -17.13
CA LEU A 66 2.14 5.52 -16.29
C LEU A 66 2.29 6.51 -15.14
N ARG A 67 1.28 7.35 -14.94
CA ARG A 67 1.22 8.24 -13.77
C ARG A 67 1.10 7.38 -12.52
N THR A 68 2.01 7.58 -11.58
CA THR A 68 2.18 6.72 -10.41
C THR A 68 2.28 7.57 -9.15
N ARG A 69 1.63 7.14 -8.07
CA ARG A 69 1.72 7.76 -6.75
C ARG A 69 2.17 6.74 -5.71
N LEU A 70 3.07 7.15 -4.85
CA LEU A 70 3.59 6.38 -3.73
C LEU A 70 2.79 6.71 -2.47
N VAL A 71 2.23 5.69 -1.83
CA VAL A 71 1.31 5.80 -0.70
C VAL A 71 1.88 5.03 0.49
N ASP A 72 1.99 5.72 1.63
CA ASP A 72 2.49 5.15 2.88
C ASP A 72 1.38 4.66 3.79
N VAL A 73 1.45 3.39 4.20
CA VAL A 73 0.56 2.78 5.20
C VAL A 73 1.33 2.27 6.42
N SER A 74 2.52 2.83 6.70
CA SER A 74 3.29 2.53 7.90
C SER A 74 2.56 2.93 9.19
N THR A 75 2.66 2.08 10.21
CA THR A 75 2.02 2.29 11.53
C THR A 75 3.00 2.71 12.63
N SER A 76 4.28 2.89 12.30
CA SER A 76 5.30 3.32 13.27
C SER A 76 5.26 4.82 13.60
N GLY A 77 4.46 5.61 12.85
CA GLY A 77 4.38 7.07 12.99
C GLY A 77 5.62 7.81 12.44
N LYS A 78 6.57 7.11 11.82
CA LYS A 78 7.73 7.73 11.16
C LYS A 78 7.31 8.33 9.83
N ASN A 79 7.77 9.55 9.57
CA ASN A 79 7.52 10.21 8.30
C ASN A 79 8.35 9.55 7.19
N ALA A 80 7.74 9.37 6.03
CA ALA A 80 8.41 9.01 4.79
C ALA A 80 8.13 10.06 3.72
N THR A 81 9.07 10.24 2.79
CA THR A 81 8.83 11.03 1.57
C THR A 81 8.05 10.18 0.58
N CYS A 82 6.80 10.58 0.32
CA CYS A 82 5.84 9.93 -0.57
C CYS A 82 4.76 10.96 -1.02
N ASP A 83 3.85 10.55 -1.90
CA ASP A 83 2.79 11.40 -2.45
C ASP A 83 1.52 11.42 -1.58
N VAL A 84 1.34 10.39 -0.76
CA VAL A 84 0.31 10.30 0.29
C VAL A 84 0.94 9.67 1.52
N SER A 85 0.95 10.42 2.62
CA SER A 85 1.53 10.00 3.89
C SER A 85 0.59 9.14 4.71
N ALA A 86 1.16 8.33 5.61
CA ALA A 86 0.41 7.54 6.57
C ALA A 86 -0.49 8.42 7.46
N GLN A 87 -0.06 9.65 7.74
CA GLN A 87 -0.82 10.62 8.51
C GLN A 87 -2.05 11.13 7.76
N GLU A 88 -1.92 11.42 6.46
CA GLU A 88 -3.08 11.81 5.64
C GLU A 88 -4.11 10.68 5.56
N ILE A 89 -3.66 9.44 5.38
CA ILE A 89 -4.55 8.27 5.38
C ILE A 89 -5.24 8.11 6.73
N ALA A 90 -4.47 8.21 7.82
CA ALA A 90 -4.97 8.06 9.18
C ALA A 90 -6.14 8.97 9.50
N LEU A 91 -6.18 10.19 8.95
CA LEU A 91 -7.28 11.15 9.18
C LEU A 91 -8.65 10.63 8.73
N ASN A 92 -8.69 9.65 7.82
CA ASN A 92 -9.92 9.03 7.34
C ASN A 92 -10.46 7.93 8.28
N HIS A 93 -9.76 7.65 9.39
CA HIS A 93 -10.26 6.78 10.44
C HIS A 93 -11.00 7.61 11.50
N GLY A 94 -12.12 7.11 12.04
CA GLY A 94 -12.94 7.86 13.03
C GLY A 94 -12.22 8.24 14.33
N ARG A 95 -11.06 7.61 14.62
CA ARG A 95 -10.16 7.95 15.74
C ARG A 95 -8.81 8.55 15.29
N ALA A 96 -8.67 8.85 14.01
CA ALA A 96 -7.48 9.38 13.38
C ALA A 96 -6.17 8.65 13.80
N GLY A 97 -5.08 9.41 13.94
CA GLY A 97 -3.74 8.92 14.32
C GLY A 97 -3.70 8.06 15.60
N SER A 98 -4.59 8.31 16.56
CA SER A 98 -4.58 7.58 17.84
C SER A 98 -4.91 6.10 17.71
N ALA A 99 -5.63 5.70 16.67
CA ALA A 99 -5.94 4.29 16.42
C ALA A 99 -4.88 3.58 15.56
N VAL A 100 -4.15 4.32 14.73
CA VAL A 100 -3.24 3.74 13.73
C VAL A 100 -1.77 3.75 14.14
N PHE A 101 -1.38 4.58 15.13
CA PHE A 101 -0.01 4.69 15.62
C PHE A 101 0.14 4.18 17.07
N GLY A 102 -0.72 3.26 17.48
CA GLY A 102 -0.73 2.65 18.80
C GLY A 102 0.32 1.55 18.99
N PRO A 103 0.58 1.12 20.24
CA PRO A 103 1.60 0.12 20.56
C PRO A 103 1.23 -1.31 20.15
N ASP A 104 -0.07 -1.61 20.01
CA ASP A 104 -0.53 -2.89 19.46
C ASP A 104 -0.45 -2.84 17.93
N ARG A 105 0.58 -3.50 17.40
CA ARG A 105 0.83 -3.59 15.97
C ARG A 105 -0.36 -4.18 15.20
N GLY A 106 -1.05 -5.18 15.76
CA GLY A 106 -2.19 -5.82 15.09
C GLY A 106 -3.35 -4.84 14.94
N ALA A 107 -3.73 -4.20 16.05
CA ALA A 107 -4.79 -3.19 16.05
C ALA A 107 -4.46 -2.00 15.15
N ALA A 108 -3.21 -1.53 15.17
CA ALA A 108 -2.73 -0.42 14.35
C ALA A 108 -2.83 -0.73 12.85
N VAL A 109 -2.44 -1.94 12.43
CA VAL A 109 -2.53 -2.37 11.02
C VAL A 109 -3.98 -2.45 10.56
N THR A 110 -4.88 -3.02 11.38
CA THR A 110 -6.31 -3.08 11.07
C THR A 110 -6.89 -1.68 10.91
N ALA A 111 -6.63 -0.78 11.87
CA ALA A 111 -7.11 0.59 11.81
C ALA A 111 -6.58 1.37 10.60
N MET A 112 -5.32 1.14 10.20
CA MET A 112 -4.73 1.76 9.01
C MET A 112 -5.37 1.23 7.73
N ALA A 113 -5.70 -0.06 7.66
CA ALA A 113 -6.42 -0.64 6.52
C ALA A 113 -7.82 -0.02 6.39
N ASP A 114 -8.56 0.12 7.49
CA ASP A 114 -9.86 0.77 7.52
C ASP A 114 -9.76 2.25 7.08
N ALA A 115 -8.75 2.96 7.57
CA ALA A 115 -8.45 4.33 7.17
C ALA A 115 -8.18 4.45 5.66
N PHE A 116 -7.41 3.52 5.10
CA PHE A 116 -7.07 3.49 3.68
C PHE A 116 -8.28 3.25 2.79
N VAL A 117 -9.16 2.30 3.17
CA VAL A 117 -10.42 2.05 2.43
C VAL A 117 -11.29 3.31 2.40
N ASN A 118 -11.39 4.04 3.51
CA ASN A 118 -12.16 5.29 3.57
C ASN A 118 -11.54 6.42 2.74
N SER A 119 -10.21 6.43 2.58
CA SER A 119 -9.51 7.45 1.78
C SER A 119 -9.75 7.33 0.28
N ASP A 120 -9.99 6.11 -0.22
CA ASP A 120 -10.26 5.83 -1.64
C ASP A 120 -11.69 6.26 -2.04
N GLN A 121 -12.62 6.32 -1.08
CA GLN A 121 -14.00 6.81 -1.31
C GLN A 121 -14.09 8.34 -1.38
N ALA A 122 -13.02 9.05 -0.98
CA ALA A 122 -12.99 10.51 -0.88
C ALA A 122 -12.31 11.20 -2.08
N THR A 123 -11.75 10.43 -3.03
CA THR A 123 -11.07 10.91 -4.24
C THR A 123 -11.85 10.53 -5.49
#